data_AF-A0A416HJW5-F1
#
_entry.id   AF-A0A416HJW5-F1
#
_cell.length_a   1.000
_cell.length_b   1.000
_cell.length_c   1.000
_cell.angle_alpha   90.00
_cell.angle_beta   90.00
_cell.angle_gamma   90.00
#
_symmetry.space_group_name_H-M   'P 1'
#
loop_
_entity.id
_entity.type
_entity.pdbx_description
1 polymer ?
#
loop_
_entity_poly.entity_id
_entity_poly.type
_entity_poly.pdbx_seq_one_letter_code
_entity_poly.pdbx_strand_id
1 'polypeptide(L)'
;MIQGLAEEVICRGYLLVSLSRRNSVWYSVILSSGVFMAMHMSNEHVTVLAYINLFLCGLLFGLLFVESGSIWMVAALHSGWNFLQGNIFGISVSGTAKASSVFDSSFADGWSFMNGGDFGLEGGLAVTIVLAVGIYVAYRRMERSGMLVKRMQTEAMNAVKETVSAEQTEQVEQVVGNRPTQSSEEEGGFAQKTALNLDTLRDIEKQKEEAGVIVKEKPEAVSYPSKTVFDADYFQK
;
A
#
# COMPACT_ATOMS: atom_id res chain seq x y z
N MET A 1 -7.70 -5.25 25.05
CA MET A 1 -7.02 -4.01 24.60
C MET A 1 -5.72 -4.33 23.87
N ILE A 2 -4.91 -5.24 24.43
CA ILE A 2 -3.66 -5.65 23.79
C ILE A 2 -3.90 -6.39 22.46
N GLN A 3 -4.92 -7.26 22.39
CA GLN A 3 -5.21 -8.05 21.18
C GLN A 3 -5.50 -7.15 19.96
N GLY A 4 -6.51 -6.28 20.02
CA GLY A 4 -6.81 -5.35 18.90
C GLY A 4 -5.62 -4.46 18.50
N LEU A 5 -4.86 -3.93 19.47
CA LEU A 5 -3.63 -3.18 19.17
C LEU A 5 -2.59 -4.04 18.44
N ALA A 6 -2.32 -5.26 18.93
CA ALA A 6 -1.33 -6.15 18.34
C ALA A 6 -1.69 -6.53 16.90
N GLU A 7 -2.97 -6.82 16.64
CA GLU A 7 -3.45 -7.13 15.30
C GLU A 7 -3.29 -5.96 14.33
N GLU A 8 -3.59 -4.73 14.76
CA GLU A 8 -3.37 -3.54 13.92
C GLU A 8 -1.88 -3.28 13.68
N VAL A 9 -1.02 -3.45 14.68
CA VAL A 9 0.43 -3.30 14.51
C VAL A 9 0.96 -4.30 13.47
N ILE A 10 0.52 -5.56 13.52
CA ILE A 10 0.94 -6.59 12.55
C ILE A 10 0.36 -6.29 11.16
N CYS A 11 -0.94 -6.06 11.06
CA CYS A 11 -1.63 -5.97 9.77
C CYS A 11 -1.38 -4.62 9.08
N ARG A 12 -1.48 -3.50 9.81
CA ARG A 12 -1.41 -2.14 9.24
C ARG A 12 -0.02 -1.55 9.43
N GLY A 13 0.54 -1.69 10.64
CA GLY A 13 1.87 -1.16 10.95
C GLY A 13 2.99 -1.85 10.17
N TYR A 14 3.02 -3.19 10.17
CA TYR A 14 4.08 -3.95 9.50
C TYR A 14 3.70 -4.37 8.09
N LEU A 15 2.63 -5.16 7.93
CA LEU A 15 2.32 -5.81 6.65
C LEU A 15 1.91 -4.80 5.57
N LEU A 16 0.92 -3.95 5.83
CA LEU A 16 0.44 -2.95 4.86
C LEU A 16 1.55 -1.99 4.44
N VAL A 17 2.29 -1.44 5.41
CA VAL A 17 3.43 -0.53 5.13
C VAL A 17 4.53 -1.24 4.34
N SER A 18 4.87 -2.48 4.68
CA SER A 18 5.91 -3.23 3.95
C SER A 18 5.49 -3.51 2.50
N LEU A 19 4.22 -3.84 2.28
CA LEU A 19 3.68 -4.10 0.95
C LEU A 19 3.58 -2.83 0.10
N SER A 20 3.21 -1.70 0.71
CA SER A 20 3.02 -0.43 -0.02
C SER A 20 4.32 0.16 -0.54
N ARG A 21 5.47 -0.24 0.02
CA ARG A 21 6.80 0.15 -0.50
C ARG A 21 7.12 -0.40 -1.89
N ARG A 22 6.46 -1.49 -2.31
CA ARG A 22 6.75 -2.17 -3.59
C ARG A 22 5.52 -2.36 -4.48
N ASN A 23 4.33 -2.12 -3.94
CA ASN A 23 3.05 -2.35 -4.62
C ASN A 23 2.12 -1.15 -4.45
N SER A 24 1.02 -1.14 -5.19
CA SER A 24 -0.05 -0.15 -4.99
C SER A 24 -0.59 -0.20 -3.56
N VAL A 25 -0.94 0.97 -3.01
CA VAL A 25 -1.58 1.11 -1.69
C VAL A 25 -2.87 0.28 -1.64
N TRP A 26 -3.65 0.27 -2.73
CA TRP A 26 -4.89 -0.52 -2.82
C TRP A 26 -4.64 -2.01 -2.71
N TYR A 27 -3.63 -2.52 -3.42
CA TYR A 27 -3.23 -3.92 -3.34
C TYR A 27 -2.80 -4.29 -1.90
N SER A 28 -2.03 -3.41 -1.27
CA SER A 28 -1.53 -3.58 0.09
C SER A 28 -2.65 -3.62 1.13
N VAL A 29 -3.65 -2.75 0.97
CA VAL A 29 -4.87 -2.73 1.82
C VAL A 29 -5.67 -4.02 1.67
N ILE A 30 -5.92 -4.47 0.43
CA ILE A 30 -6.68 -5.70 0.16
C ILE A 30 -5.96 -6.92 0.77
N LEU A 31 -4.65 -7.05 0.52
CA LEU A 31 -3.88 -8.19 1.00
C LEU A 31 -3.78 -8.19 2.53
N SER A 32 -3.52 -7.05 3.15
CA SER A 32 -3.51 -6.90 4.62
C SER A 32 -4.87 -7.27 5.23
N SER A 33 -5.97 -6.86 4.60
CA SER A 33 -7.33 -7.20 5.04
C SER A 33 -7.63 -8.70 4.92
N GLY A 34 -7.11 -9.35 3.86
CA GLY A 34 -7.19 -10.80 3.70
C GLY A 34 -6.42 -11.56 4.78
N VAL A 35 -5.22 -11.09 5.14
CA VAL A 35 -4.44 -11.68 6.24
C VAL A 35 -5.15 -11.49 7.58
N PHE A 36 -5.73 -10.31 7.84
CA PHE A 36 -6.55 -10.07 9.02
C PHE A 36 -7.71 -11.08 9.13
N MET A 37 -8.48 -11.26 8.06
CA MET A 37 -9.53 -12.29 8.00
C MET A 37 -8.95 -13.70 8.23
N ALA A 38 -7.81 -14.03 7.64
CA ALA A 38 -7.19 -15.35 7.75
C ALA A 38 -6.76 -15.68 9.20
N MET A 39 -6.28 -14.68 9.96
CA MET A 39 -5.91 -14.84 11.37
C MET A 39 -7.08 -15.31 12.26
N HIS A 40 -8.33 -15.14 11.79
CA HIS A 40 -9.55 -15.48 12.52
C HIS A 40 -10.18 -16.80 12.03
N MET A 41 -9.61 -17.48 11.03
CA MET A 41 -10.18 -18.73 10.48
C MET A 41 -10.20 -19.89 11.48
N SER A 42 -9.33 -19.87 12.49
CA SER A 42 -9.30 -20.88 13.54
C SER A 42 -10.25 -20.59 14.70
N ASN A 43 -11.01 -19.49 14.65
CA ASN A 43 -11.89 -19.11 15.74
C ASN A 43 -13.18 -19.95 15.72
N GLU A 44 -13.74 -20.17 16.90
CA GLU A 44 -14.99 -20.92 17.03
C GLU A 44 -16.18 -20.14 16.46
N HIS A 45 -17.22 -20.87 16.04
CA HIS A 45 -18.49 -20.30 15.55
C HIS A 45 -18.39 -19.38 14.32
N VAL A 46 -17.25 -19.37 13.63
CA VAL A 46 -17.07 -18.64 12.38
C VAL A 46 -18.10 -19.06 11.33
N THR A 47 -18.71 -18.06 10.68
CA THR A 47 -19.62 -18.26 9.55
C THR A 47 -19.05 -17.60 8.29
N VAL A 48 -19.62 -17.93 7.12
CA VAL A 48 -19.25 -17.24 5.87
C VAL A 48 -19.48 -15.73 5.96
N LEU A 49 -20.56 -15.30 6.62
CA LEU A 49 -20.85 -13.89 6.83
C LEU A 49 -19.81 -13.23 7.76
N ALA A 50 -19.37 -13.94 8.80
CA ALA A 50 -18.28 -13.49 9.66
C ALA A 50 -16.99 -13.26 8.86
N TYR A 51 -16.61 -14.16 7.95
CA TYR A 51 -15.44 -13.94 7.09
C TYR A 51 -15.53 -12.69 6.22
N ILE A 52 -16.70 -12.47 5.60
CA ILE A 52 -16.95 -11.27 4.81
C ILE A 52 -16.79 -10.03 5.70
N ASN A 53 -17.38 -10.04 6.90
CA ASN A 53 -17.30 -8.91 7.83
C ASN A 53 -15.88 -8.68 8.36
N LEU A 54 -15.12 -9.72 8.66
CA LEU A 54 -13.72 -9.61 9.07
C LEU A 54 -12.87 -8.99 7.96
N PHE A 55 -13.09 -9.41 6.71
CA PHE A 55 -12.42 -8.81 5.56
C PHE A 55 -12.82 -7.34 5.37
N LEU A 56 -14.11 -7.01 5.46
CA LEU A 56 -14.61 -5.63 5.35
C LEU A 56 -14.10 -4.74 6.50
N CYS A 57 -14.06 -5.26 7.72
CA CYS A 57 -13.47 -4.60 8.88
C CYS A 57 -12.00 -4.30 8.61
N GLY A 58 -11.30 -5.29 8.08
CA GLY A 58 -9.92 -5.13 7.69
C GLY A 58 -9.71 -4.05 6.61
N LEU A 59 -10.60 -3.98 5.63
CA LEU A 59 -10.59 -2.94 4.59
C LEU A 59 -10.84 -1.57 5.19
N LEU A 60 -11.84 -1.43 6.07
CA LEU A 60 -12.17 -0.17 6.72
C LEU A 60 -10.98 0.36 7.53
N PHE A 61 -10.37 -0.47 8.37
CA PHE A 61 -9.19 -0.07 9.14
C PHE A 61 -7.97 0.21 8.26
N GLY A 62 -7.78 -0.56 7.17
CA GLY A 62 -6.75 -0.25 6.18
C GLY A 62 -6.94 1.12 5.55
N LEU A 63 -8.17 1.47 5.16
CA LEU A 63 -8.50 2.79 4.61
C LEU A 63 -8.31 3.91 5.62
N LEU A 64 -8.80 3.75 6.86
CA LEU A 64 -8.64 4.74 7.92
C LEU A 64 -7.16 4.94 8.31
N PHE A 65 -6.36 3.87 8.28
CA PHE A 65 -4.92 3.96 8.48
C PHE A 65 -4.25 4.76 7.36
N VAL A 66 -4.58 4.47 6.11
CA VAL A 66 -4.06 5.21 4.94
C VAL A 66 -4.53 6.67 4.93
N GLU A 67 -5.75 6.96 5.38
CA GLU A 67 -6.27 8.33 5.47
C GLU A 67 -5.60 9.13 6.58
N SER A 68 -5.41 8.53 7.75
CA SER A 68 -4.91 9.25 8.94
C SER A 68 -3.40 9.20 9.14
N GLY A 69 -2.71 8.22 8.58
CA GLY A 69 -1.30 7.92 8.87
C GLY A 69 -1.03 7.54 10.33
N SER A 70 -2.07 7.23 11.12
CA SER A 70 -1.94 7.03 12.56
C SER A 70 -2.34 5.61 12.98
N ILE A 71 -1.35 4.82 13.42
CA ILE A 71 -1.59 3.49 13.99
C ILE A 71 -2.43 3.57 15.28
N TRP A 72 -2.25 4.63 16.06
CA TRP A 72 -2.99 4.85 17.31
C TRP A 72 -4.47 5.02 17.07
N MET A 73 -4.87 5.67 15.96
CA MET A 73 -6.28 5.88 15.65
C MET A 73 -6.99 4.55 15.36
N VAL A 74 -6.41 3.73 14.48
CA VAL A 74 -7.00 2.42 14.14
C VAL A 74 -6.92 1.44 15.30
N ALA A 75 -5.82 1.44 16.06
CA ALA A 75 -5.69 0.60 17.24
C ALA A 75 -6.69 0.97 18.34
N ALA A 76 -6.96 2.27 18.55
CA ALA A 76 -7.96 2.73 19.50
C ALA A 76 -9.38 2.36 19.07
N LEU A 77 -9.71 2.50 17.77
CA LEU A 77 -11.02 2.10 17.24
C LEU A 77 -11.25 0.60 17.38
N HIS A 78 -10.28 -0.21 16.97
CA HIS A 78 -10.37 -1.66 17.07
C HIS A 78 -10.42 -2.11 18.53
N SER A 79 -9.49 -1.64 19.36
CA SER A 79 -9.52 -1.97 20.78
C SER A 79 -10.81 -1.50 21.45
N GLY A 80 -11.32 -0.31 21.10
CA GLY A 80 -12.59 0.21 21.60
C GLY A 80 -13.78 -0.67 21.22
N TRP A 81 -13.83 -1.17 19.99
CA TRP A 81 -14.85 -2.12 19.55
C TRP A 81 -14.84 -3.39 20.42
N ASN A 82 -13.67 -4.02 20.58
CA ASN A 82 -13.53 -5.25 21.37
C ASN A 82 -13.82 -4.98 22.87
N PHE A 83 -13.48 -3.79 23.36
CA PHE A 83 -13.77 -3.37 24.73
C PHE A 83 -15.28 -3.32 24.97
N LEU A 84 -15.99 -2.57 24.11
CA LEU A 84 -17.42 -2.35 24.25
C LEU A 84 -18.17 -3.67 24.10
N GLN A 85 -17.87 -4.45 23.06
CA GLN A 85 -18.55 -5.72 22.80
C GLN A 85 -18.31 -6.74 23.91
N GLY A 86 -17.04 -6.98 24.27
CA GLY A 86 -16.70 -8.01 25.26
C GLY A 86 -16.85 -7.55 26.71
N ASN A 87 -16.19 -6.46 27.10
CA ASN A 87 -16.05 -6.07 28.51
C ASN A 87 -17.26 -5.28 29.01
N ILE A 88 -17.93 -4.51 28.15
CA ILE A 88 -19.13 -3.77 28.55
C ILE A 88 -20.38 -4.64 28.34
N PHE A 89 -20.64 -5.11 27.12
CA PHE A 89 -21.88 -5.82 26.80
C PHE A 89 -21.85 -7.33 27.05
N GLY A 90 -20.69 -7.94 27.29
CA GLY A 90 -20.60 -9.38 27.54
C GLY A 90 -20.91 -10.24 26.32
N ILE A 91 -20.64 -9.73 25.12
CA ILE A 91 -20.84 -10.44 23.85
C ILE A 91 -19.50 -11.05 23.42
N SER A 92 -19.50 -12.25 22.83
CA SER A 92 -18.26 -12.85 22.30
C SER A 92 -17.60 -11.90 21.29
N VAL A 93 -16.27 -11.83 21.27
CA VAL A 93 -15.50 -11.02 20.32
C VAL A 93 -14.83 -11.98 19.35
N SER A 94 -15.32 -12.01 18.11
CA SER A 94 -14.81 -12.88 17.05
C SER A 94 -14.75 -14.37 17.43
N GLY A 95 -15.75 -14.88 18.17
CA GLY A 95 -15.80 -16.28 18.60
C GLY A 95 -14.83 -16.63 19.75
N THR A 96 -14.26 -15.64 20.43
CA THR A 96 -13.47 -15.87 21.64
C THR A 96 -14.36 -16.05 22.87
N ALA A 97 -13.87 -16.80 23.86
CA ALA A 97 -14.58 -17.01 25.11
C ALA A 97 -14.89 -15.68 25.81
N LYS A 98 -16.12 -15.55 26.32
CA LYS A 98 -16.53 -14.39 27.12
C LYS A 98 -15.67 -14.29 28.38
N ALA A 99 -15.07 -13.13 28.59
CA ALA A 99 -14.40 -12.80 29.85
C ALA A 99 -15.39 -12.15 30.83
N SER A 100 -14.93 -11.75 32.01
CA SER A 100 -15.72 -10.96 32.94
C SER A 100 -16.18 -9.64 32.29
N SER A 101 -17.48 -9.36 32.34
CA SER A 101 -18.10 -8.18 31.74
C SER A 101 -18.98 -7.41 32.72
N VAL A 102 -19.28 -6.14 32.39
CA VAL A 102 -20.17 -5.28 33.19
C VAL A 102 -21.63 -5.72 33.04
N PHE A 103 -22.05 -5.97 31.80
CA PHE A 103 -23.34 -6.56 31.47
C PHE A 103 -23.14 -7.94 30.85
N ASP A 104 -24.12 -8.83 31.00
CA ASP A 104 -24.19 -10.10 30.27
C ASP A 104 -25.38 -10.06 29.33
N SER A 105 -25.09 -9.83 28.05
CA SER A 105 -26.11 -9.77 27.00
C SER A 105 -26.21 -11.11 26.29
N SER A 106 -27.45 -11.55 26.07
CA SER A 106 -27.78 -12.67 25.19
C SER A 106 -28.60 -12.19 24.00
N PHE A 107 -28.45 -12.88 22.88
CA PHE A 107 -29.23 -12.61 21.69
C PHE A 107 -30.55 -13.40 21.72
N ALA A 108 -31.60 -12.80 21.16
CA ALA A 108 -32.86 -13.50 20.96
C ALA A 108 -32.70 -14.61 19.92
N ASP A 109 -33.28 -15.78 20.21
CA ASP A 109 -33.22 -16.95 19.34
C ASP A 109 -33.80 -16.65 17.95
N GLY A 110 -33.16 -17.21 16.92
CA GLY A 110 -33.58 -17.08 15.52
C GLY A 110 -33.07 -15.83 14.78
N TRP A 111 -32.38 -14.92 15.47
CA TRP A 111 -31.82 -13.68 14.86
C TRP A 111 -30.30 -13.71 14.66
N SER A 112 -29.67 -14.87 14.81
CA SER A 112 -28.20 -15.04 14.71
C SER A 112 -27.62 -14.56 13.39
N PHE A 113 -28.38 -14.61 12.30
CA PHE A 113 -27.96 -14.05 11.01
C PHE A 113 -27.81 -12.51 11.05
N MET A 114 -28.63 -11.81 11.83
CA MET A 114 -28.58 -10.35 11.95
C MET A 114 -27.58 -9.86 12.99
N ASN A 115 -27.46 -10.56 14.11
CA ASN A 115 -26.63 -10.16 15.24
C ASN A 115 -25.33 -10.96 15.40
N GLY A 116 -25.11 -12.00 14.59
CA GLY A 116 -23.90 -12.81 14.56
C GLY A 116 -23.79 -13.93 15.60
N GLY A 117 -24.77 -14.05 16.50
CA GLY A 117 -24.87 -15.18 17.44
C GLY A 117 -23.62 -15.37 18.29
N ASP A 118 -23.17 -16.62 18.40
CA ASP A 118 -22.04 -17.02 19.26
C ASP A 118 -20.69 -16.48 18.79
N PHE A 119 -20.56 -16.11 17.52
CA PHE A 119 -19.36 -15.44 17.02
C PHE A 119 -19.24 -14.00 17.55
N GLY A 120 -20.37 -13.38 17.94
CA GLY A 120 -20.46 -11.96 18.29
C GLY A 120 -21.02 -11.10 17.16
N LEU A 121 -21.14 -9.79 17.42
CA LEU A 121 -21.78 -8.84 16.49
C LEU A 121 -21.17 -8.86 15.08
N GLU A 122 -19.87 -9.12 15.01
CA GLU A 122 -19.10 -9.24 13.77
C GLU A 122 -19.60 -10.35 12.83
N GLY A 123 -20.35 -11.33 13.33
CA GLY A 123 -20.93 -12.37 12.49
C GLY A 123 -22.24 -11.95 11.81
N GLY A 124 -22.79 -10.79 12.17
CA GLY A 124 -24.14 -10.38 11.80
C GLY A 124 -24.23 -9.41 10.63
N LEU A 125 -25.38 -9.43 9.96
CA LEU A 125 -25.69 -8.52 8.84
C LEU A 125 -25.70 -7.04 9.27
N ALA A 126 -26.05 -6.75 10.52
CA ALA A 126 -26.04 -5.38 11.04
C ALA A 126 -24.64 -4.75 10.94
N VAL A 127 -23.60 -5.52 11.31
CA VAL A 127 -22.20 -5.06 11.20
C VAL A 127 -21.78 -4.93 9.73
N THR A 128 -22.24 -5.82 8.84
CA THR A 128 -21.99 -5.68 7.39
C THR A 128 -22.44 -4.32 6.86
N ILE A 129 -23.63 -3.86 7.24
CA ILE A 129 -24.17 -2.56 6.81
C ILE A 129 -23.32 -1.42 7.36
N VAL A 130 -22.96 -1.46 8.64
CA VAL A 130 -22.12 -0.43 9.27
C VAL A 130 -20.74 -0.36 8.60
N LEU A 131 -20.12 -1.51 8.32
CA LEU A 131 -18.84 -1.59 7.64
C LEU A 131 -18.93 -1.05 6.21
N ALA A 132 -19.95 -1.43 5.44
CA ALA A 132 -20.16 -0.94 4.08
C ALA A 132 -20.34 0.58 4.04
N VAL A 133 -21.14 1.14 4.96
CA VAL A 133 -21.31 2.59 5.11
C VAL A 133 -20.00 3.26 5.52
N GLY A 134 -19.27 2.69 6.47
CA GLY A 134 -17.97 3.20 6.92
C GLY A 134 -16.95 3.26 5.79
N ILE A 135 -16.84 2.18 5.00
CA ILE A 135 -15.96 2.10 3.83
C ILE A 135 -16.36 3.16 2.80
N TYR A 136 -17.65 3.29 2.51
CA TYR A 136 -18.16 4.30 1.59
C TYR A 136 -17.80 5.73 2.04
N VAL A 137 -18.00 6.04 3.33
CA VAL A 137 -17.68 7.36 3.89
C VAL A 137 -16.17 7.62 3.85
N ALA A 138 -15.34 6.65 4.24
CA ALA A 138 -13.89 6.76 4.17
C ALA A 138 -13.42 6.99 2.72
N TYR A 139 -13.93 6.19 1.77
CA TYR A 139 -13.63 6.35 0.35
C TYR A 139 -14.00 7.75 -0.17
N ARG A 140 -15.21 8.23 0.15
CA ARG A 140 -15.68 9.57 -0.24
C ARG A 140 -14.87 10.71 0.38
N ARG A 141 -14.31 10.50 1.57
CA ARG A 141 -13.40 11.46 2.21
C ARG A 141 -12.04 11.47 1.51
N MET A 142 -11.48 10.31 1.21
CA MET A 142 -10.21 10.18 0.48
C MET A 142 -10.31 10.75 -0.94
N GLU A 143 -11.42 10.53 -1.63
CA GLU A 143 -11.72 11.10 -2.95
C GLU A 143 -11.74 12.63 -2.89
N ARG A 144 -12.47 13.21 -1.92
CA ARG A 144 -12.52 14.67 -1.71
C ARG A 144 -11.17 15.27 -1.35
N SER A 145 -10.33 14.53 -0.64
CA SER A 145 -8.96 14.94 -0.27
C SER A 145 -7.96 14.77 -1.41
N GLY A 146 -8.35 14.22 -2.56
CA GLY A 146 -7.46 14.01 -3.71
C GLY A 146 -6.40 12.92 -3.50
N MET A 147 -6.61 12.01 -2.54
CA MET A 147 -5.66 10.95 -2.21
C MET A 147 -5.67 9.78 -3.20
N LEU A 148 -6.69 9.71 -4.05
CA LEU A 148 -6.87 8.62 -5.01
C LEU A 148 -6.27 9.02 -6.36
N VAL A 149 -5.22 8.31 -6.78
CA VAL A 149 -4.64 8.48 -8.11
C VAL A 149 -5.67 8.04 -9.15
N LYS A 150 -6.02 8.93 -10.08
CA LYS A 150 -6.95 8.60 -11.18
C LYS A 150 -6.25 7.71 -12.21
N ARG A 151 -6.95 6.67 -12.66
CA ARG A 151 -6.46 5.68 -13.64
C ARG A 151 -5.86 6.29 -14.90
N MET A 152 -6.42 7.39 -15.41
CA MET A 152 -5.90 8.09 -16.59
C MET A 152 -4.49 8.67 -16.37
N GLN A 153 -4.16 9.14 -15.16
CA GLN A 153 -2.81 9.62 -14.84
C GLN A 153 -1.80 8.47 -14.79
N THR A 154 -2.22 7.29 -14.33
CA THR A 154 -1.38 6.08 -14.32
C THR A 154 -1.09 5.59 -15.73
N GLU A 155 -2.10 5.56 -16.60
CA GLU A 155 -1.97 5.14 -18.01
C GLU A 155 -1.10 6.12 -18.80
N ALA A 156 -1.30 7.42 -18.63
CA ALA A 156 -0.44 8.44 -19.24
C ALA A 156 1.02 8.35 -18.75
N MET A 157 1.25 8.14 -17.46
CA MET A 157 2.60 8.01 -16.90
C MET A 157 3.31 6.75 -17.39
N ASN A 158 2.60 5.62 -17.50
CA ASN A 158 3.18 4.38 -18.05
C ASN A 158 3.53 4.54 -19.53
N ALA A 159 2.66 5.18 -20.32
CA ALA A 159 2.93 5.47 -21.73
C ALA A 159 4.18 6.37 -21.89
N VAL A 160 4.31 7.41 -21.06
CA VAL A 160 5.50 8.28 -21.06
C VAL A 160 6.77 7.50 -20.66
N LYS A 161 6.66 6.59 -19.69
CA LYS A 161 7.82 5.78 -19.25
C LYS A 161 8.28 4.79 -20.33
N GLU A 162 7.34 4.22 -21.08
CA GLU A 162 7.65 3.36 -22.23
C GLU A 162 8.29 4.15 -23.38
N THR A 163 7.80 5.35 -23.70
CA THR A 163 8.40 6.18 -24.76
C THR A 163 9.81 6.65 -24.39
N VAL A 164 10.03 7.10 -23.15
CA VAL A 164 11.36 7.51 -22.67
C VAL A 164 12.35 6.33 -22.67
N SER A 165 11.89 5.14 -22.28
CA SER A 165 12.72 3.93 -22.33
C SER A 165 13.06 3.49 -23.76
N ALA A 166 12.13 3.66 -24.70
CA ALA A 166 12.34 3.34 -26.11
C ALA A 166 13.35 4.30 -26.77
N GLU A 167 13.20 5.60 -26.56
CA GLU A 167 14.12 6.62 -27.09
C GLU A 167 15.54 6.47 -26.54
N GLN A 168 15.68 6.16 -25.24
CA GLN A 168 16.99 5.88 -24.65
C GLN A 168 17.66 4.63 -25.24
N THR A 169 16.88 3.61 -25.59
CA THR A 169 17.40 2.38 -26.21
C THR A 169 17.86 2.65 -27.64
N GLU A 170 17.08 3.42 -28.40
CA GLU A 170 17.37 3.75 -29.80
C GLU A 170 18.60 4.68 -29.93
N GLN A 171 18.75 5.65 -29.02
CA GLN A 171 19.97 6.48 -28.94
C GLN A 171 21.22 5.67 -28.60
N VAL A 172 21.11 4.67 -27.73
CA VAL A 172 22.24 3.77 -27.41
C VAL A 172 22.59 2.91 -28.63
N GLU A 173 21.61 2.43 -29.39
CA GLU A 173 21.83 1.65 -30.60
C GLU A 173 22.47 2.46 -31.74
N GLN A 174 22.05 3.71 -31.95
CA GLN A 174 22.69 4.61 -32.92
C GLN A 174 24.13 4.97 -32.54
N VAL A 175 24.42 5.16 -31.25
CA VAL A 175 25.78 5.43 -30.77
C VAL A 175 26.69 4.19 -30.90
N VAL A 176 26.15 2.98 -30.79
CA VAL A 176 26.88 1.72 -31.00
C VAL A 176 27.07 1.40 -32.50
N GLY A 177 26.08 1.70 -33.34
CA GLY A 177 26.10 1.44 -34.79
C GLY A 177 27.04 2.35 -35.60
N ASN A 178 27.33 3.57 -35.12
CA ASN A 178 28.20 4.53 -35.81
C ASN A 178 29.70 4.38 -35.50
N ARG A 179 30.15 3.26 -34.92
CA ARG A 179 31.57 3.04 -34.61
C ARG A 179 32.32 2.70 -35.91
N PRO A 180 33.28 3.52 -36.39
CA PRO A 180 33.96 3.24 -37.64
C PRO A 180 34.86 2.02 -37.49
N THR A 181 34.69 1.03 -38.36
CA THR A 181 35.68 -0.04 -38.59
C THR A 181 36.91 0.57 -39.24
N GLN A 182 37.90 0.97 -38.43
CA GLN A 182 39.23 1.24 -38.94
C GLN A 182 40.06 -0.05 -38.89
N SER A 183 40.21 -0.64 -40.07
CA SER A 183 41.28 -1.55 -40.43
C SER A 183 42.55 -0.75 -40.73
N SER A 184 43.63 -0.96 -39.97
CA SER A 184 45.00 -0.88 -40.48
C SER A 184 45.99 -1.34 -39.41
N GLU A 185 46.83 -2.27 -39.82
CA GLU A 185 48.01 -2.79 -39.15
C GLU A 185 49.06 -1.67 -38.94
N GLU A 186 49.75 -1.66 -37.79
CA GLU A 186 51.23 -1.67 -37.70
C GLU A 186 51.70 -1.55 -36.22
N GLU A 187 52.39 -2.63 -35.82
CA GLU A 187 53.53 -2.81 -34.91
C GLU A 187 53.76 -1.96 -33.64
N GLY A 188 53.86 -2.69 -32.52
CA GLY A 188 54.99 -2.56 -31.59
C GLY A 188 54.83 -1.60 -30.39
N GLY A 189 54.42 -2.13 -29.24
CA GLY A 189 54.68 -1.44 -27.96
C GLY A 189 53.65 -1.69 -26.87
N PHE A 190 54.00 -2.59 -25.95
CA PHE A 190 53.64 -2.65 -24.53
C PHE A 190 52.37 -1.90 -24.05
N ALA A 191 51.35 -2.69 -23.74
CA ALA A 191 50.20 -2.42 -22.87
C ALA A 191 50.09 -1.03 -22.19
N GLN A 192 49.16 -0.21 -22.69
CA GLN A 192 48.43 0.74 -21.83
C GLN A 192 46.98 0.88 -22.32
N LYS A 193 46.10 -0.01 -21.84
CA LYS A 193 44.65 0.27 -21.81
C LYS A 193 44.46 1.40 -20.81
N THR A 194 44.46 2.64 -21.29
CA THR A 194 44.11 3.81 -20.47
C THR A 194 42.69 3.62 -19.98
N ALA A 195 42.54 3.36 -18.68
CA ALA A 195 41.24 3.39 -18.02
C ALA A 195 40.64 4.78 -18.26
N LEU A 196 39.45 4.82 -18.86
CA LEU A 196 38.71 6.05 -19.08
C LEU A 196 38.48 6.70 -17.70
N ASN A 197 39.14 7.83 -17.45
CA ASN A 197 39.08 8.49 -16.15
C ASN A 197 37.74 9.23 -16.01
N LEU A 198 37.20 9.30 -14.79
CA LEU A 198 35.92 9.94 -14.49
C LEU A 198 35.89 11.41 -14.94
N ASP A 199 37.04 12.06 -14.92
CA ASP A 199 37.23 13.43 -15.39
C ASP A 199 37.02 13.54 -16.91
N THR A 200 37.50 12.56 -17.68
CA THR A 200 37.33 12.53 -19.13
C THR A 200 35.86 12.30 -19.52
N LEU A 201 35.12 11.53 -18.72
CA LEU A 201 33.67 11.35 -18.91
C LEU A 201 32.89 12.64 -18.63
N ARG A 202 33.24 13.38 -17.58
CA ARG A 202 32.62 14.67 -17.25
C ARG A 202 32.86 15.73 -18.33
N ASP A 203 34.05 15.75 -18.90
CA ASP A 203 34.37 16.68 -19.99
C ASP A 203 33.58 16.37 -21.27
N ILE A 204 33.36 15.08 -21.57
CA ILE A 204 32.51 14.64 -22.69
C ILE A 204 31.04 15.01 -22.45
N GLU A 205 30.53 14.83 -21.23
CA GLU A 205 29.16 15.23 -20.86
C GLU A 205 28.97 16.74 -21.00
N LYS A 206 29.95 17.52 -20.54
CA LYS A 206 29.93 18.98 -20.64
C LYS A 206 29.95 19.46 -22.09
N GLN A 207 30.77 18.85 -22.94
CA GLN A 207 30.81 19.17 -24.37
C GLN A 207 29.50 18.83 -25.09
N LYS A 208 28.81 17.75 -24.68
CA LYS A 208 27.49 17.40 -25.22
C LYS A 208 26.38 18.36 -24.75
N GLU A 209 26.50 18.92 -23.55
CA GLU A 209 25.59 19.96 -23.03
C GLU A 209 25.80 21.30 -23.76
N GLU A 210 27.05 21.71 -23.99
CA GLU A 210 27.41 22.93 -24.74
C GLU A 210 27.05 22.86 -26.24
N ALA A 211 27.13 21.66 -26.84
CA ALA A 211 26.73 21.41 -28.22
C ALA A 211 25.21 21.30 -28.44
N GLY A 212 24.40 21.41 -27.37
CA GLY A 212 22.94 21.28 -27.43
C GLY A 212 22.44 19.86 -27.73
N VAL A 213 23.30 18.84 -27.59
CA VAL A 213 22.96 17.43 -27.83
C VAL A 213 22.31 16.79 -26.59
N ILE A 214 22.60 17.31 -25.40
CA ILE A 214 21.89 16.96 -24.16
C ILE A 214 21.00 18.13 -23.78
N VAL A 215 19.71 18.02 -24.07
CA VAL A 215 18.69 18.83 -23.39
C VAL A 215 18.59 18.26 -21.98
N LYS A 216 19.03 19.01 -20.96
CA LYS A 216 18.58 18.74 -19.58
C LYS A 216 17.09 18.98 -19.57
N GLU A 217 16.30 17.96 -19.88
CA GLU A 217 14.89 17.96 -19.54
C GLU A 217 14.85 18.15 -18.02
N LYS A 218 14.44 19.35 -17.63
CA LYS A 218 14.12 19.67 -16.24
C LYS A 218 13.14 18.56 -15.84
N PRO A 219 13.48 17.70 -14.85
CA PRO A 219 12.60 16.61 -14.49
C PRO A 219 11.26 17.25 -14.22
N GLU A 220 10.26 16.92 -15.04
CA GLU A 220 8.89 17.37 -14.80
C GLU A 220 8.61 16.97 -13.37
N ALA A 221 8.43 17.99 -12.52
CA ALA A 221 8.27 17.76 -11.10
C ALA A 221 7.04 16.87 -10.97
N VAL A 222 7.28 15.58 -10.67
CA VAL A 222 6.23 14.60 -10.47
C VAL A 222 5.40 15.14 -9.32
N SER A 223 4.27 15.76 -9.64
CA SER A 223 3.36 16.31 -8.65
C SER A 223 2.57 15.15 -8.09
N TYR A 224 3.17 14.44 -7.15
CA TYR A 224 2.41 13.57 -6.26
C TYR A 224 1.32 14.42 -5.61
N PRO A 225 0.09 13.89 -5.44
CA PRO A 225 -0.89 14.56 -4.60
C PRO A 225 -0.22 14.82 -3.25
N SER A 226 -0.09 16.10 -2.88
CA SER A 226 0.60 16.58 -1.67
C SER A 226 0.09 16.01 -0.33
N LYS A 227 -0.85 15.06 -0.38
CA LYS A 227 -1.55 14.45 0.74
C LYS A 227 -1.70 12.94 0.63
N THR A 228 -0.87 12.22 -0.13
CA THR A 228 -0.76 10.77 0.10
C THR A 228 0.18 10.52 1.28
N VAL A 229 -0.28 9.74 2.28
CA VAL A 229 0.51 9.38 3.48
C VAL A 229 1.85 8.72 3.14
N PHE A 230 1.96 8.15 1.94
CA PHE A 230 3.18 7.60 1.39
C PHE A 230 3.72 8.52 0.29
N ASP A 231 4.19 9.71 0.66
CA ASP A 231 5.17 10.39 -0.19
C ASP A 231 6.40 9.46 -0.26
N ALA A 232 6.96 9.24 -1.45
CA ALA A 232 8.09 8.32 -1.63
C ALA A 232 9.29 8.69 -0.75
N ASP A 233 9.34 9.95 -0.31
CA ASP A 233 10.36 10.55 0.55
C ASP A 233 10.12 10.30 2.06
N TYR A 234 8.97 9.77 2.47
CA TYR A 234 8.62 9.58 3.89
C TYR A 234 9.56 8.62 4.63
N PHE A 235 10.18 7.67 3.92
CA PHE A 235 11.12 6.67 4.48
C PHE A 235 12.57 6.85 4.02
N GLN A 236 12.91 7.98 3.38
CA GLN A 236 14.28 8.26 2.88
C GLN A 236 15.15 9.08 3.85
N LYS A 237 14.77 9.18 5.13
CA LYS A 237 15.61 9.81 6.17
C LYS A 237 16.41 8.79 6.96
#